data_AF-A0A6A3C0G8-F1
#
_entry.id   AF-A0A6A3C0G8-F1
#
_cell.length_a   1.000
_cell.length_b   1.000
_cell.length_c   1.000
_cell.angle_alpha   90.00
_cell.angle_beta   90.00
_cell.angle_gamma   90.00
#
_symmetry.space_group_name_H-M   'P 1'
#
loop_
_entity.id
_entity.type
_entity.pdbx_description
1 polymer ?
#
loop_
_entity_poly.entity_id
_entity_poly.type
_entity_poly.pdbx_seq_one_letter_code
_entity_poly.pdbx_strand_id
1 'polypeptide(L)'
;MATTILPAAVLAIITLLQFQAIDSTPVTYHVGDEEGWDLSIDMQSWTRGKNFHAGDFLVFEFDDQRFDVALVNEEGFDTCTVNAGAKVLDSGSEKVQLAFGANYFIDSVSDICAGGLKMAINATAPPPLF
;
A
#
# COMPACT_ATOMS: atom_id res chain seq x y z
N MET A 1 47.55 -29.58 -16.99
CA MET A 1 46.48 -29.50 -15.98
C MET A 1 45.63 -28.30 -16.36
N ALA A 2 44.48 -28.55 -17.00
CA ALA A 2 43.61 -27.49 -17.52
C ALA A 2 42.67 -26.99 -16.41
N THR A 3 42.63 -25.69 -16.26
CA THR A 3 42.01 -24.90 -15.21
C THR A 3 40.48 -24.95 -15.29
N THR A 4 39.82 -25.51 -14.28
CA THR A 4 38.37 -25.38 -14.10
C THR A 4 38.04 -24.04 -13.44
N ILE A 5 38.17 -22.93 -14.18
CA ILE A 5 37.81 -21.57 -13.73
C ILE A 5 36.34 -21.23 -14.11
N LEU A 6 35.71 -22.05 -14.93
CA LEU A 6 34.41 -21.77 -15.55
C LEU A 6 33.18 -21.68 -14.61
N PRO A 7 33.03 -22.43 -13.50
CA PRO A 7 31.80 -22.36 -12.71
C PRO A 7 31.75 -21.12 -11.81
N ALA A 8 32.91 -20.62 -11.35
CA ALA A 8 32.97 -19.47 -10.43
C ALA A 8 32.66 -18.14 -11.12
N ALA A 9 33.13 -17.95 -12.35
CA ALA A 9 32.86 -16.74 -13.13
C ALA A 9 31.38 -16.63 -13.52
N VAL A 10 30.76 -17.75 -13.93
CA VAL A 10 29.32 -17.79 -14.26
C VAL A 10 28.48 -17.55 -13.00
N LEU A 11 28.84 -18.14 -11.86
CA LEU A 11 28.14 -17.91 -10.59
C LEU A 11 28.29 -16.45 -10.12
N ALA A 12 29.47 -15.84 -10.29
CA ALA A 12 29.71 -14.44 -9.96
C ALA A 12 28.89 -13.48 -10.86
N ILE A 13 28.79 -13.77 -12.16
CA ILE A 13 27.96 -13.00 -13.10
C ILE A 13 26.47 -13.12 -12.76
N ILE A 14 26.02 -14.32 -12.35
CA ILE A 14 24.63 -14.54 -11.92
C ILE A 14 24.33 -13.77 -10.62
N THR A 15 25.27 -13.70 -9.67
CA THR A 15 25.08 -12.88 -8.44
C THR A 15 25.12 -11.37 -8.70
N LEU A 16 25.90 -10.91 -9.69
CA LEU A 16 26.00 -9.49 -10.06
C LEU A 16 24.73 -8.98 -10.78
N LEU A 17 23.99 -9.87 -11.46
CA LEU A 17 22.71 -9.54 -12.10
C LEU A 17 21.54 -9.35 -11.12
N GLN A 18 21.69 -9.74 -9.84
CA GLN A 18 20.60 -9.65 -8.84
C GLN A 18 20.60 -8.33 -8.06
N PHE A 19 21.67 -7.53 -8.16
CA PHE A 19 21.81 -6.25 -7.46
C PHE A 19 21.50 -5.08 -8.39
N GLN A 20 20.33 -5.13 -9.05
CA GLN A 20 19.73 -3.90 -9.57
C GLN A 20 19.22 -3.17 -8.32
N ALA A 21 19.92 -2.12 -7.87
CA ALA A 21 19.46 -1.33 -6.73
C ALA A 21 18.08 -0.75 -7.08
N ILE A 22 17.04 -1.20 -6.37
CA ILE A 22 15.68 -0.64 -6.49
C ILE A 22 15.67 0.67 -5.71
N ASP A 23 16.29 1.72 -6.28
CA ASP A 23 16.27 3.08 -5.71
C ASP A 23 15.08 3.85 -6.30
N SER A 24 13.84 3.46 -5.99
CA SER A 24 12.67 4.27 -6.36
C SER A 24 12.39 5.34 -5.30
N THR A 25 12.22 6.59 -5.71
CA THR A 25 11.71 7.63 -4.81
C THR A 25 10.23 7.37 -4.48
N PRO A 26 9.84 7.20 -3.21
CA PRO A 26 8.45 6.97 -2.85
C PRO A 26 7.53 8.09 -3.33
N VAL A 27 6.39 7.71 -3.91
CA VAL A 27 5.31 8.62 -4.28
C VAL A 27 4.38 8.80 -3.08
N THR A 28 3.84 10.01 -2.90
CA THR A 28 2.80 10.28 -1.89
C THR A 28 1.47 10.53 -2.59
N TYR A 29 0.44 9.80 -2.20
CA TYR A 29 -0.93 9.92 -2.69
C TYR A 29 -1.82 10.50 -1.60
N HIS A 30 -2.53 11.58 -1.90
CA HIS A 30 -3.58 12.11 -1.03
C HIS A 30 -4.89 11.36 -1.33
N VAL A 31 -5.35 10.56 -0.37
CA VAL A 31 -6.51 9.68 -0.56
C VAL A 31 -7.75 10.53 -0.79
N GLY A 32 -8.48 10.24 -1.87
CA GLY A 32 -9.67 11.00 -2.27
C GLY A 32 -9.40 12.37 -2.89
N ASP A 33 -8.13 12.72 -3.15
CA ASP A 33 -7.70 14.00 -3.71
C ASP A 33 -8.23 15.19 -2.88
N GLU A 34 -9.10 16.06 -3.41
CA GLU A 34 -9.65 17.21 -2.67
C GLU A 34 -10.71 16.84 -1.63
N GLU A 35 -11.36 15.68 -1.79
CA GLU A 35 -12.46 15.24 -0.92
C GLU A 35 -11.98 14.50 0.34
N GLY A 36 -10.74 13.99 0.30
CA GLY A 36 -10.19 13.22 1.40
C GLY A 36 -10.81 11.83 1.57
N TRP A 37 -10.66 11.27 2.76
CA TRP A 37 -11.30 10.02 3.18
C TRP A 37 -12.73 10.32 3.67
N ASP A 38 -13.67 10.37 2.73
CA ASP A 38 -15.10 10.65 2.97
C ASP A 38 -15.99 9.73 2.10
N LEU A 39 -17.25 9.57 2.51
CA LEU A 39 -18.29 8.82 1.78
C LEU A 39 -18.78 9.51 0.49
N SER A 40 -18.43 10.77 0.26
CA SER A 40 -18.80 11.54 -0.93
C SER A 40 -18.13 11.03 -2.21
N ILE A 41 -17.06 10.23 -2.08
CA ILE A 41 -16.23 9.73 -3.18
C ILE A 41 -16.13 8.20 -3.14
N ASP A 42 -16.24 7.57 -4.32
CA ASP A 42 -16.02 6.13 -4.45
C ASP A 42 -14.53 5.80 -4.38
N MET A 43 -14.08 5.33 -3.21
CA MET A 43 -12.67 4.97 -2.95
C MET A 43 -12.12 3.96 -3.95
N GLN A 44 -12.94 3.04 -4.46
CA GLN A 44 -12.51 2.06 -5.46
C GLN A 44 -12.33 2.67 -6.85
N SER A 45 -13.08 3.72 -7.19
CA SER A 45 -12.82 4.51 -8.40
C SER A 45 -11.59 5.37 -8.25
N TRP A 46 -11.33 5.94 -7.07
CA TRP A 46 -10.15 6.77 -6.81
C TRP A 46 -8.84 6.00 -7.06
N THR A 47 -8.77 4.71 -6.74
CA THR A 47 -7.55 3.91 -6.99
C THR A 47 -7.26 3.64 -8.47
N ARG A 48 -8.23 3.81 -9.38
CA ARG A 48 -8.09 3.42 -10.79
C ARG A 48 -7.04 4.27 -11.51
N GLY A 49 -6.17 3.59 -12.28
CA GLY A 49 -5.12 4.23 -13.07
C GLY A 49 -3.91 4.70 -12.27
N LYS A 50 -3.90 4.54 -10.94
CA LYS A 50 -2.72 4.78 -10.11
C LYS A 50 -1.86 3.51 -10.04
N ASN A 51 -0.54 3.69 -10.04
CA ASN A 51 0.43 2.60 -9.91
C ASN A 51 1.08 2.69 -8.53
N PHE A 52 0.56 1.91 -7.59
CA PHE A 52 1.09 1.88 -6.23
C PHE A 52 2.27 0.93 -6.15
N HIS A 53 3.33 1.36 -5.47
CA HIS A 53 4.50 0.53 -5.19
C HIS A 53 4.74 0.41 -3.69
N ALA A 54 5.38 -0.69 -3.30
CA ALA A 54 5.83 -0.88 -1.93
C ALA A 54 6.76 0.27 -1.53
N GLY A 55 6.50 0.89 -0.38
CA GLY A 55 7.24 2.05 0.10
C GLY A 55 6.61 3.40 -0.23
N ASP A 56 5.66 3.48 -1.16
CA ASP A 56 4.84 4.68 -1.40
C ASP A 56 4.01 5.04 -0.15
N PHE A 57 3.53 6.27 -0.08
CA PHE A 57 2.73 6.76 1.03
C PHE A 57 1.30 7.11 0.61
N LEU A 58 0.36 6.80 1.49
CA LEU A 58 -1.00 7.34 1.50
C LEU A 58 -1.10 8.41 2.59
N VAL A 59 -1.69 9.54 2.27
CA VAL A 59 -2.09 10.57 3.22
C VAL A 59 -3.61 10.56 3.28
N PHE A 60 -4.14 10.20 4.45
CA PHE A 60 -5.56 10.25 4.76
C PHE A 60 -5.83 11.57 5.48
N GLU A 61 -6.76 12.35 4.94
CA GLU A 61 -7.31 13.55 5.59
C GLU A 61 -8.81 13.35 5.73
N PHE A 62 -9.35 13.57 6.93
CA PHE A 62 -10.76 13.32 7.25
C PHE A 62 -11.23 14.12 8.47
N ASP A 63 -12.54 14.26 8.61
CA ASP A 63 -13.17 14.77 9.83
C ASP A 63 -13.10 13.69 10.93
N ASP A 64 -12.23 13.89 11.91
CA ASP A 64 -11.96 12.97 13.03
C ASP A 64 -13.15 12.78 13.99
N GLN A 65 -14.20 13.60 13.87
CA GLN A 65 -15.46 13.39 14.58
C GLN A 65 -16.39 12.41 13.88
N ARG A 66 -16.11 12.10 12.60
CA ARG A 66 -16.98 11.30 11.73
C ARG A 66 -16.34 10.00 11.31
N PHE A 67 -15.03 9.99 11.06
CA PHE A 67 -14.35 8.88 10.42
C PHE A 67 -13.02 8.56 11.09
N ASP A 68 -12.55 7.35 10.84
CA ASP A 68 -11.19 6.91 11.14
C ASP A 68 -10.63 6.03 10.00
N VAL A 69 -9.40 5.56 10.17
CA VAL A 69 -8.77 4.60 9.25
C VAL A 69 -8.23 3.41 10.03
N ALA A 70 -8.82 2.24 9.82
CA ALA A 70 -8.33 0.96 10.31
C ALA A 70 -7.58 0.19 9.22
N LEU A 71 -6.36 -0.23 9.54
CA LEU A 71 -5.51 -1.07 8.69
C LEU A 71 -5.80 -2.54 9.01
N VAL A 72 -6.48 -3.22 8.08
CA VAL A 72 -7.03 -4.56 8.30
C VAL A 72 -6.43 -5.59 7.35
N ASN A 73 -6.75 -6.86 7.57
CA ASN A 73 -6.50 -7.93 6.59
C ASN A 73 -7.66 -8.06 5.59
N GLU A 74 -7.54 -8.97 4.62
CA GLU A 74 -8.57 -9.21 3.60
C GLU A 74 -9.93 -9.58 4.22
N GLU A 75 -9.95 -10.45 5.23
CA GLU A 75 -11.18 -10.82 5.94
C GLU A 75 -11.85 -9.60 6.58
N GLY A 76 -11.09 -8.80 7.33
CA GLY A 76 -11.59 -7.59 7.97
C GLY A 76 -12.08 -6.55 6.97
N PHE A 77 -11.45 -6.46 5.80
CA PHE A 77 -11.95 -5.66 4.70
C PHE A 77 -13.30 -6.17 4.20
N ASP A 78 -13.40 -7.45 3.85
CA ASP A 78 -14.61 -8.06 3.29
C ASP A 78 -15.79 -7.99 4.26
N THR A 79 -15.54 -8.20 5.54
CA THR A 79 -16.57 -8.20 6.58
C THR A 79 -16.75 -6.85 7.29
N CYS A 80 -16.02 -5.81 6.88
CA CYS A 80 -16.01 -4.51 7.57
C CYS A 80 -15.78 -4.63 9.08
N THR A 81 -14.77 -5.41 9.46
CA THR A 81 -14.44 -5.71 10.85
C THR A 81 -12.98 -5.35 11.14
N VAL A 82 -12.75 -4.65 12.24
CA VAL A 82 -11.40 -4.42 12.75
C VAL A 82 -10.87 -5.74 13.34
N ASN A 83 -9.97 -6.40 12.62
CA ASN A 83 -9.38 -7.68 13.03
C ASN A 83 -8.39 -7.49 14.20
N ALA A 84 -8.09 -8.59 14.90
CA ALA A 84 -7.16 -8.55 16.04
C ALA A 84 -5.77 -8.05 15.60
N GLY A 85 -5.25 -7.04 16.31
CA GLY A 85 -3.96 -6.42 16.02
C GLY A 85 -3.97 -5.37 14.91
N ALA A 86 -5.13 -5.08 14.31
CA ALA A 86 -5.29 -3.95 13.41
C ALA A 86 -4.98 -2.63 14.12
N LYS A 87 -4.38 -1.70 13.38
CA LYS A 87 -4.13 -0.35 13.85
C LYS A 87 -5.29 0.54 13.40
N VAL A 88 -5.90 1.26 14.35
CA VAL A 88 -6.90 2.30 14.07
C VAL A 88 -6.22 3.65 14.24
N LEU A 89 -6.46 4.55 13.28
CA LEU A 89 -5.87 5.88 13.18
C LEU A 89 -6.98 6.92 13.16
N ASP A 90 -6.98 7.84 14.12
CA ASP A 90 -8.14 8.68 14.46
C ASP A 90 -7.78 10.16 14.65
N SER A 91 -6.61 10.61 14.19
CA SER A 91 -6.17 12.01 14.39
C SER A 91 -6.66 13.01 13.33
N GLY A 92 -7.40 12.55 12.32
CA GLY A 92 -7.86 13.36 11.17
C GLY A 92 -6.83 13.61 10.07
N SER A 93 -5.53 13.33 10.33
CA SER A 93 -4.48 13.40 9.32
C SER A 93 -3.40 12.35 9.54
N GLU A 94 -3.36 11.36 8.67
CA GLU A 94 -2.55 10.15 8.86
C GLU A 94 -1.71 9.83 7.63
N LYS A 95 -0.43 9.53 7.85
CA LYS A 95 0.49 9.12 6.78
C LYS A 95 0.85 7.65 6.94
N VAL A 96 0.42 6.83 5.98
CA VAL A 96 0.64 5.38 5.98
C VAL A 96 1.55 4.99 4.83
N GLN A 97 2.55 4.16 5.10
CA GLN A 97 3.41 3.59 4.07
C GLN A 97 2.82 2.26 3.56
N LEU A 98 2.78 2.08 2.24
CA LEU A 98 2.29 0.85 1.61
C LEU A 98 3.31 -0.28 1.76
N ALA A 99 2.84 -1.44 2.23
CA ALA A 99 3.58 -2.68 2.17
C ALA A 99 3.49 -3.30 0.77
N PHE A 100 4.44 -4.16 0.41
CA PHE A 100 4.35 -4.96 -0.82
C PHE A 100 3.12 -5.89 -0.78
N GLY A 101 2.40 -5.97 -1.88
CA GLY A 101 1.20 -6.79 -2.02
C GLY A 101 -0.07 -6.05 -1.58
N ALA A 102 -1.02 -6.79 -1.01
CA ALA A 102 -2.33 -6.27 -0.66
C ALA A 102 -2.29 -5.44 0.63
N ASN A 103 -2.89 -4.25 0.58
CA ASN A 103 -3.08 -3.33 1.68
C ASN A 103 -4.58 -3.00 1.76
N TYR A 104 -5.17 -3.13 2.94
CA TYR A 104 -6.61 -2.94 3.14
C TYR A 104 -6.87 -1.89 4.23
N PHE A 105 -7.79 -0.98 3.91
CA PHE A 105 -8.18 0.15 4.75
C PHE A 105 -9.69 0.20 4.84
N ILE A 106 -10.22 0.42 6.04
CA ILE A 106 -11.66 0.60 6.28
C ILE A 106 -11.85 1.73 7.29
N ASP A 107 -13.04 2.31 7.32
CA ASP A 107 -13.54 2.95 8.54
C ASP A 107 -13.90 1.87 9.58
N SER A 108 -13.58 2.07 10.85
CA SER A 108 -13.81 1.08 11.91
C SER A 108 -15.29 0.86 12.23
N VAL A 109 -16.16 1.81 11.90
CA VAL A 109 -17.61 1.69 12.07
C VAL A 109 -18.16 0.87 10.90
N SER A 110 -18.62 -0.34 11.21
CA SER A 110 -19.09 -1.32 10.21
C SER A 110 -20.08 -0.76 9.19
N ASP A 111 -21.04 0.07 9.62
CA ASP A 111 -22.05 0.66 8.72
C ASP A 111 -21.44 1.70 7.76
N ILE A 112 -20.43 2.45 8.21
CA ILE A 112 -19.70 3.43 7.39
C ILE A 112 -18.80 2.70 6.37
N CYS A 113 -18.07 1.68 6.81
CA CYS A 113 -17.30 0.81 5.91
C CYS A 113 -18.20 0.15 4.85
N ALA A 114 -19.33 -0.42 5.26
CA ALA A 114 -20.30 -1.04 4.35
C ALA A 114 -20.96 -0.03 3.41
N GLY A 115 -21.03 1.24 3.84
CA GLY A 115 -21.45 2.38 3.03
C GLY A 115 -20.45 2.77 1.92
N GLY A 116 -19.24 2.21 1.93
CA GLY A 116 -18.24 2.39 0.87
C GLY A 116 -16.94 3.04 1.32
N LEU A 117 -16.81 3.45 2.59
CA LEU A 117 -15.56 4.01 3.12
C LEU A 117 -14.56 2.90 3.44
N LYS A 118 -14.10 2.24 2.38
CA LYS A 118 -13.13 1.15 2.38
C LYS A 118 -12.32 1.13 1.09
N MET A 119 -11.04 0.82 1.19
CA MET A 119 -10.11 0.81 0.05
C MET A 119 -9.16 -0.39 0.11
N ALA A 120 -8.95 -1.02 -1.05
CA ALA A 120 -7.97 -2.09 -1.22
C ALA A 120 -6.96 -1.67 -2.29
N ILE A 121 -5.68 -1.80 -1.99
CA ILE A 121 -4.58 -1.45 -2.88
C ILE A 121 -3.63 -2.64 -2.96
N ASN A 122 -3.30 -3.06 -4.18
CA ASN A 122 -2.21 -4.01 -4.41
C ASN A 122 -0.96 -3.24 -4.89
N ALA A 123 0.00 -3.08 -3.99
CA ALA A 123 1.25 -2.38 -4.27
C ALA A 123 2.30 -3.35 -4.83
N THR A 124 2.88 -3.01 -5.98
CA THR A 124 3.88 -3.86 -6.65
C THR A 124 5.31 -3.48 -6.24
N ALA A 125 6.30 -4.22 -6.73
CA ALA A 125 7.69 -3.81 -6.56
C ALA A 125 7.93 -2.51 -7.35
N PRO A 126 8.66 -1.53 -6.80
CA PRO A 126 8.98 -0.34 -7.55
C PRO A 126 9.74 -0.64 -8.84
N PRO A 127 9.58 0.18 -9.90
CA PRO A 127 10.32 -0.02 -11.13
C PRO A 127 11.83 0.12 -10.88
N PRO A 128 12.67 -0.70 -11.53
CA PRO A 128 14.12 -0.52 -11.48
C PRO A 128 14.48 0.88 -11.99
N LEU A 129 15.44 1.55 -11.35
CA LEU A 129 16.11 2.65 -12.02
C LEU A 129 16.92 2.08 -13.19
N PHE A 130 16.78 2.70 -14.36
CA PHE A 130 17.45 2.32 -15.61
C PHE A 130 18.95 2.06 -15.47
#